data_AF-A0AAW1ULR2-F1
#
_entry.id   AF-A0AAW1ULR2-F1
#
_cell.length_a   1.000
_cell.length_b   1.000
_cell.length_c   1.000
_cell.angle_alpha   90.00
_cell.angle_beta   90.00
_cell.angle_gamma   90.00
#
_symmetry.space_group_name_H-M   'P 1'
#
loop_
_entity.id
_entity.type
_entity.pdbx_description
1 polymer ?
#
loop_
_entity_poly.entity_id
_entity_poly.type
_entity_poly.pdbx_seq_one_letter_code
_entity_poly.pdbx_strand_id
1 'polypeptide(L)'
;MDPLTKLALQHMDPLSNILKENVEMNIPNFDKPIFTPIQIWNNKKTSILNKYTTSNKISVVSSYLTDGDKIVVKNQNSVVDKVQHRLEQLDWCEETFKKKLELTQAEYIGRIDMLNKELVSAWNSEQRVKAVKIVIQCAKLLADTDIMSFYPSKFVLITEILDIFGHFVYDRLKHIAETKTGSNKVYKLPENFTPDMISDSAKETCLNWFHKIASIRELVPRLYVELAIIRSYSFLSTKEGPDTLFRITKMINGIGNPLAAIYARCYLCKIAQTVPNCNSNSCVLENLQYIIENHHHLFNQGMNAAIKREEISIHKYLDLYTPALDFIMEIIVNDATDDILDKIFNQCLQKGRSSLILNTILSVFKPSYVSNRTVEFLEMIGQCAEDGYPVSGLLCSLGNSLGKYPPSSDQRKPILRNIGKYSNAFHDLDNYISFVEAWMPFIANNFKVREINTMLGDIISRISGRTDCENYVNQFKNIVKIIVQDVEDFEALFMVDNFLPFLDLFQQEIVKVEVCKMILTCCKNDAKITDPMIISSLSFLCSILHDSVDALTPDDELRQIGQIICNIIRKIDYGRDFEQQLNFYVEARGSFANIDSVLIELIQKTNFLMRTLASELP
;
A
#
# COMPACT_ATOMS: atom_id res chain seq x y z
N MET A 1 -18.64 29.66 -34.06
CA MET A 1 -17.48 28.75 -33.95
C MET A 1 -16.88 28.60 -35.35
N ASP A 2 -15.58 28.84 -35.44
CA ASP A 2 -14.80 28.96 -36.68
C ASP A 2 -14.56 27.57 -37.32
N PRO A 3 -14.48 27.42 -38.66
CA PRO A 3 -14.34 26.12 -39.33
C PRO A 3 -13.07 25.35 -38.96
N LEU A 4 -12.00 26.05 -38.57
CA LEU A 4 -10.76 25.44 -38.07
C LEU A 4 -10.94 24.77 -36.69
N THR A 5 -11.85 25.27 -35.86
CA THR A 5 -12.14 24.68 -34.55
C THR A 5 -12.83 23.31 -34.66
N LYS A 6 -13.58 23.07 -35.75
CA LYS A 6 -14.22 21.77 -36.01
C LYS A 6 -13.24 20.69 -36.48
N LEU A 7 -12.17 21.05 -37.17
CA LEU A 7 -11.13 20.12 -37.63
C LEU A 7 -10.18 19.70 -36.49
N ALA A 8 -9.90 20.59 -35.53
CA ALA A 8 -9.09 20.27 -34.35
C ALA A 8 -9.77 19.26 -33.39
N LEU A 9 -11.10 19.19 -33.40
CA LEU A 9 -11.87 18.25 -32.56
C LEU A 9 -11.94 16.82 -33.12
N GLN A 10 -11.60 16.60 -34.38
CA GLN A 10 -11.66 15.26 -35.01
C GLN A 10 -10.35 14.45 -34.87
N HIS A 11 -9.26 15.04 -34.37
CA HIS A 11 -7.95 14.39 -34.24
C HIS A 11 -7.44 14.26 -32.79
N MET A 12 -8.32 14.38 -31.79
CA MET A 12 -7.94 14.15 -30.39
C MET A 12 -8.00 12.66 -30.02
N ASP A 13 -6.90 12.18 -29.45
CA ASP A 13 -6.63 10.79 -29.06
C ASP A 13 -7.60 10.32 -27.94
N PRO A 14 -8.19 9.10 -28.00
CA PRO A 14 -9.27 8.66 -27.10
C PRO A 14 -8.91 8.64 -25.61
N LEU A 15 -7.62 8.66 -25.25
CA LEU A 15 -7.15 8.70 -23.86
C LEU A 15 -7.31 10.06 -23.18
N SER A 16 -7.38 11.15 -23.95
CA SER A 16 -7.41 12.51 -23.40
C SER A 16 -8.78 12.93 -22.86
N ASN A 17 -9.86 12.24 -23.26
CA ASN A 17 -11.21 12.47 -22.73
C ASN A 17 -11.45 11.84 -21.34
N ILE A 18 -10.67 10.84 -20.94
CA ILE A 18 -10.79 10.21 -19.61
C ILE A 18 -10.21 11.11 -18.50
N LEU A 19 -9.32 12.05 -18.86
CA LEU A 19 -8.62 12.91 -17.89
C LEU A 19 -9.35 14.23 -17.59
N LYS A 20 -10.37 14.62 -18.37
CA LYS A 20 -11.04 15.93 -18.23
C LYS A 20 -12.35 15.91 -17.45
N GLU A 21 -12.90 14.75 -17.11
CA GLU A 21 -14.13 14.66 -16.29
C GLU A 21 -13.91 14.79 -14.77
N ASN A 22 -12.67 14.95 -14.31
CA ASN A 22 -12.34 14.92 -12.88
C ASN A 22 -12.02 16.27 -12.21
N VAL A 23 -12.38 17.42 -12.79
CA VAL A 23 -12.07 18.73 -12.17
C VAL A 23 -13.26 19.69 -12.28
N GLU A 24 -14.09 19.72 -11.22
CA GLU A 24 -14.62 20.91 -10.51
C GLU A 24 -16.00 20.67 -9.86
N MET A 25 -16.05 20.56 -8.53
CA MET A 25 -16.59 21.59 -7.61
C MET A 25 -16.74 21.03 -6.18
N ASN A 26 -16.19 21.77 -5.22
CA ASN A 26 -16.12 21.47 -3.78
C ASN A 26 -17.47 21.55 -3.05
N ILE A 27 -17.82 20.47 -2.34
CA ILE A 27 -18.46 20.44 -1.01
C ILE A 27 -17.87 19.22 -0.27
N PRO A 28 -17.37 19.32 0.98
CA PRO A 28 -16.73 18.19 1.64
C PRO A 28 -17.78 17.20 2.17
N ASN A 29 -18.13 16.20 1.37
CA ASN A 29 -18.83 15.02 1.84
C ASN A 29 -17.78 13.93 2.13
N PHE A 30 -17.58 13.61 3.41
CA PHE A 30 -16.62 12.62 3.91
C PHE A 30 -17.09 11.17 3.67
N ASP A 31 -17.53 10.85 2.46
CA ASP A 31 -17.81 9.47 2.08
C ASP A 31 -16.64 8.95 1.23
N LYS A 32 -15.80 8.12 1.84
CA LYS A 32 -14.79 7.33 1.11
C LYS A 32 -15.49 6.62 -0.06
N PRO A 33 -14.88 6.56 -1.26
CA PRO A 33 -15.38 5.64 -2.28
C PRO A 33 -15.40 4.22 -1.68
N ILE A 34 -16.56 3.58 -1.69
CA ILE A 34 -16.73 2.21 -1.22
C ILE A 34 -15.97 1.31 -2.19
N PHE A 35 -14.73 0.99 -1.86
CA PHE A 35 -13.93 0.04 -2.62
C PHE A 35 -14.46 -1.37 -2.37
N THR A 36 -14.63 -2.14 -3.44
CA THR A 36 -14.86 -3.58 -3.29
C THR A 36 -13.64 -4.23 -2.63
N PRO A 37 -13.81 -5.26 -1.79
CA PRO A 37 -12.69 -6.01 -1.19
C PRO A 37 -11.59 -6.43 -2.18
N ILE A 38 -11.95 -6.67 -3.44
CA ILE A 38 -11.01 -7.05 -4.49
C ILE A 38 -10.12 -5.87 -4.91
N GLN A 39 -10.68 -4.66 -5.00
CA GLN A 39 -9.92 -3.44 -5.29
C GLN A 39 -8.94 -3.12 -4.15
N ILE A 40 -9.35 -3.35 -2.91
CA ILE A 40 -8.51 -3.17 -1.73
C ILE A 40 -7.28 -4.07 -1.80
N TRP A 41 -7.48 -5.37 -2.09
CA TRP A 41 -6.36 -6.29 -2.25
C TRP A 41 -5.42 -5.85 -3.38
N ASN A 42 -5.98 -5.46 -4.54
CA ASN A 42 -5.19 -5.03 -5.69
C ASN A 42 -4.33 -3.80 -5.38
N ASN A 43 -4.84 -2.85 -4.59
CA ASN A 43 -4.09 -1.67 -4.16
C ASN A 43 -2.90 -2.03 -3.23
N LYS A 44 -3.04 -3.10 -2.43
CA LYS A 44 -1.98 -3.55 -1.51
C LYS A 44 -0.85 -4.30 -2.19
N LYS A 45 -1.09 -4.94 -3.35
CA LYS A 45 -0.11 -5.80 -4.04
C LYS A 45 1.23 -5.11 -4.28
N THR A 46 1.22 -3.92 -4.86
CA THR A 46 2.46 -3.19 -5.18
C THR A 46 3.27 -2.86 -3.93
N SER A 47 2.59 -2.46 -2.85
CA SER A 47 3.25 -2.20 -1.56
C SER A 47 3.88 -3.48 -0.98
N ILE A 48 3.18 -4.61 -1.05
CA ILE A 48 3.70 -5.91 -0.58
C ILE A 48 4.93 -6.32 -1.38
N LEU A 49 4.86 -6.27 -2.72
CA LEU A 49 5.96 -6.67 -3.60
C LEU A 49 7.22 -5.82 -3.39
N ASN A 50 7.06 -4.52 -3.10
CA ASN A 50 8.18 -3.62 -2.84
C ASN A 50 8.76 -3.79 -1.43
N LYS A 51 7.93 -4.08 -0.42
CA LYS A 51 8.36 -4.18 0.98
C LYS A 51 9.00 -5.54 1.31
N TYR A 52 8.40 -6.63 0.85
CA TYR A 52 8.81 -7.99 1.23
C TYR A 52 9.73 -8.58 0.16
N THR A 53 10.99 -8.16 0.21
CA THR A 53 12.05 -8.59 -0.71
C THR A 53 13.11 -9.43 0.04
N THR A 54 13.95 -10.15 -0.72
CA THR A 54 15.02 -10.97 -0.17
C THR A 54 16.27 -10.93 -1.05
N SER A 55 17.43 -10.87 -0.39
CA SER A 55 18.74 -11.09 -0.98
C SER A 55 19.20 -12.55 -0.87
N ASN A 56 18.53 -13.36 -0.04
CA ASN A 56 18.85 -14.77 0.14
C ASN A 56 18.36 -15.60 -1.05
N LYS A 57 19.09 -16.68 -1.37
CA LYS A 57 18.74 -17.55 -2.48
C LYS A 57 17.56 -18.45 -2.13
N ILE A 58 16.48 -18.32 -2.89
CA ILE A 58 15.22 -19.07 -2.76
C ILE A 58 15.42 -20.47 -3.30
N SER A 59 15.36 -21.48 -2.43
CA SER A 59 15.41 -22.87 -2.86
C SER A 59 14.07 -23.30 -3.43
N VAL A 60 14.03 -23.66 -4.71
CA VAL A 60 12.85 -24.23 -5.36
C VAL A 60 13.13 -25.67 -5.72
N VAL A 61 12.20 -26.57 -5.38
CA VAL A 61 12.25 -27.95 -5.86
C VAL A 61 11.92 -27.94 -7.35
N SER A 62 12.90 -28.26 -8.20
CA SER A 62 12.69 -28.41 -9.64
C SER A 62 11.73 -29.57 -9.89
N SER A 63 10.50 -29.28 -10.36
CA SER A 63 9.55 -30.33 -10.73
C SER A 63 9.16 -30.26 -12.19
N TYR A 64 9.32 -31.40 -12.87
CA TYR A 64 8.81 -31.90 -14.17
C TYR A 64 8.78 -31.02 -15.43
N LEU A 65 8.81 -29.70 -15.34
CA LEU A 65 8.55 -28.81 -16.48
C LEU A 65 9.79 -28.00 -16.92
N THR A 66 10.93 -28.16 -16.26
CA THR A 66 12.13 -27.36 -16.54
C THR A 66 13.08 -27.98 -17.58
N ASP A 67 12.94 -29.26 -17.93
CA ASP A 67 13.71 -29.85 -19.03
C ASP A 67 12.83 -29.93 -20.28
N GLY A 68 13.00 -28.93 -21.15
CA GLY A 68 12.50 -28.96 -22.51
C GLY A 68 13.11 -30.14 -23.29
N ASP A 69 12.24 -30.92 -23.92
CA ASP A 69 12.43 -31.63 -25.18
C ASP A 69 13.89 -31.96 -25.58
N LYS A 70 14.42 -33.05 -25.01
CA LYS A 70 15.32 -33.96 -25.73
C LYS A 70 14.83 -35.39 -25.60
N ILE A 71 13.63 -35.64 -26.12
CA ILE A 71 13.26 -37.00 -26.52
C ILE A 71 14.11 -37.33 -27.74
N VAL A 72 15.30 -37.88 -27.52
CA VAL A 72 16.03 -38.59 -28.57
C VAL A 72 15.21 -39.84 -28.86
N VAL A 73 14.37 -39.77 -29.90
CA VAL A 73 13.65 -40.93 -30.43
C VAL A 73 14.69 -41.90 -30.99
N LYS A 74 15.14 -42.85 -30.17
CA LYS A 74 15.78 -44.09 -30.65
C LYS A 74 14.71 -45.16 -30.72
N ASN A 75 14.39 -45.58 -31.95
CA ASN A 75 13.56 -46.74 -32.23
C ASN A 75 14.15 -47.99 -31.54
N GLN A 76 13.39 -48.64 -30.65
CA GLN A 76 13.80 -49.93 -30.07
C GLN A 76 12.61 -50.91 -29.93
N ASN A 77 12.85 -52.14 -30.38
CA ASN A 77 11.88 -53.19 -30.70
C ASN A 77 11.83 -54.34 -29.68
N SER A 78 12.16 -54.12 -28.39
CA SER A 78 12.09 -55.19 -27.38
C SER A 78 11.26 -54.82 -26.14
N VAL A 79 10.56 -55.79 -25.57
CA VAL A 79 9.70 -55.63 -24.38
C VAL A 79 10.53 -55.39 -23.12
N VAL A 80 11.79 -55.86 -23.10
CA VAL A 80 12.72 -55.70 -21.97
C VAL A 80 13.23 -54.25 -21.91
N ASP A 81 13.56 -53.65 -23.05
CA ASP A 81 14.00 -52.24 -23.12
C ASP A 81 12.89 -51.28 -22.69
N LYS A 82 11.62 -51.60 -22.96
CA LYS A 82 10.47 -50.79 -22.51
C LYS A 82 10.25 -50.85 -20.99
N VAL A 83 10.54 -51.98 -20.35
CA VAL A 83 10.40 -52.12 -18.89
C VAL A 83 11.59 -51.47 -18.19
N GLN A 84 12.79 -51.65 -18.72
CA GLN A 84 14.00 -51.01 -18.21
C GLN A 84 13.96 -49.49 -18.37
N HIS A 85 13.51 -48.97 -19.50
CA HIS A 85 13.30 -47.54 -19.71
C HIS A 85 12.17 -46.96 -18.83
N ARG A 86 11.19 -47.76 -18.40
CA ARG A 86 10.15 -47.34 -17.44
C ARG A 86 10.67 -47.33 -16.01
N LEU A 87 11.54 -48.27 -15.64
CA LEU A 87 12.24 -48.29 -14.36
C LEU A 87 13.25 -47.15 -14.26
N GLU A 88 14.03 -46.91 -15.31
CA GLU A 88 14.96 -45.78 -15.41
C GLU A 88 14.19 -44.44 -15.41
N GLN A 89 13.00 -44.34 -16.01
CA GLN A 89 12.13 -43.17 -15.86
C GLN A 89 11.57 -42.99 -14.45
N LEU A 90 11.36 -44.08 -13.68
CA LEU A 90 10.90 -44.03 -12.29
C LEU A 90 12.05 -43.61 -11.36
N ASP A 91 13.25 -44.16 -11.54
CA ASP A 91 14.46 -43.76 -10.80
C ASP A 91 14.86 -42.31 -11.12
N TRP A 92 14.77 -41.89 -12.40
CA TRP A 92 15.01 -40.51 -12.80
C TRP A 92 13.94 -39.55 -12.26
N CYS A 93 12.67 -39.99 -12.16
CA CYS A 93 11.62 -39.23 -11.50
C CYS A 93 11.92 -39.01 -10.01
N GLU A 94 12.38 -40.04 -9.28
CA GLU A 94 12.69 -39.93 -7.86
C GLU A 94 13.92 -39.06 -7.56
N GLU A 95 14.95 -39.08 -8.41
CA GLU A 95 16.14 -38.23 -8.23
C GLU A 95 15.88 -36.74 -8.54
N THR A 96 14.98 -36.42 -9.47
CA THR A 96 14.67 -35.03 -9.84
C THR A 96 13.98 -34.26 -8.70
N PHE A 97 13.24 -34.95 -7.82
CA PHE A 97 12.64 -34.35 -6.61
C PHE A 97 13.68 -33.81 -5.61
N LYS A 98 14.97 -34.10 -5.77
CA LYS A 98 16.01 -33.74 -4.79
C LYS A 98 16.90 -32.56 -5.20
N LYS A 99 16.85 -32.06 -6.43
CA LYS A 99 17.64 -30.88 -6.81
C LYS A 99 16.92 -29.60 -6.39
N LYS A 100 17.28 -29.10 -5.20
CA LYS A 100 16.98 -27.72 -4.78
C LYS A 100 17.75 -26.76 -5.69
N LEU A 101 17.04 -26.05 -6.56
CA LEU A 101 17.60 -24.93 -7.32
C LEU A 101 17.62 -23.71 -6.42
N GLU A 102 18.78 -23.12 -6.21
CA GLU A 102 18.92 -21.86 -5.49
C GLU A 102 18.76 -20.70 -6.49
N LEU A 103 17.67 -19.95 -6.37
CA LEU A 103 17.32 -18.84 -7.25
C LEU A 103 17.45 -17.50 -6.54
N THR A 104 17.90 -16.47 -7.23
CA THR A 104 17.72 -15.08 -6.79
C THR A 104 16.25 -14.68 -6.83
N GLN A 105 15.87 -13.57 -6.17
CA GLN A 105 14.50 -13.04 -6.24
C GLN A 105 14.07 -12.77 -7.69
N ALA A 106 14.94 -12.17 -8.50
CA ALA A 106 14.63 -11.86 -9.90
C ALA A 106 14.43 -13.14 -10.74
N GLU A 107 15.26 -14.16 -10.54
CA GLU A 107 15.11 -15.46 -11.21
C GLU A 107 13.85 -16.19 -10.76
N TYR A 108 13.50 -16.10 -9.47
CA TYR A 108 12.25 -16.65 -8.95
C TYR A 108 11.03 -15.99 -9.61
N ILE A 109 10.99 -14.65 -9.65
CA ILE A 109 9.91 -13.90 -10.31
C ILE A 109 9.84 -14.29 -11.79
N GLY A 110 10.98 -14.34 -12.48
CA GLY A 110 11.06 -14.78 -13.88
C GLY A 110 10.56 -16.22 -14.09
N ARG A 111 10.79 -17.13 -13.15
CA ARG A 111 10.26 -18.49 -13.19
C ARG A 111 8.73 -18.53 -13.02
N ILE A 112 8.19 -17.73 -12.10
CA ILE A 112 6.74 -17.60 -11.91
C ILE A 112 6.08 -16.99 -13.15
N ASP A 113 6.68 -15.96 -13.75
CA ASP A 113 6.21 -15.39 -15.02
C ASP A 113 6.24 -16.40 -16.17
N MET A 114 7.27 -17.25 -16.22
CA MET A 114 7.35 -18.33 -17.19
C MET A 114 6.23 -19.35 -16.98
N LEU A 115 5.96 -19.76 -15.73
CA LEU A 115 4.84 -20.65 -15.41
C LEU A 115 3.49 -20.03 -15.79
N ASN A 116 3.32 -18.72 -15.61
CA ASN A 116 2.12 -18.01 -16.05
C ASN A 116 1.97 -18.04 -17.58
N LYS A 117 3.04 -17.75 -18.33
CA LYS A 117 3.04 -17.85 -19.81
C LYS A 117 2.76 -19.28 -20.29
N GLU A 118 3.37 -20.27 -19.66
CA GLU A 118 3.13 -21.69 -19.95
C GLU A 118 1.67 -22.09 -19.66
N LEU A 119 1.07 -21.59 -18.58
CA LEU A 119 -0.34 -21.82 -18.25
C LEU A 119 -1.25 -21.30 -19.36
N VAL A 120 -1.06 -20.02 -19.76
CA VAL A 120 -1.86 -19.39 -20.81
C VAL A 120 -1.69 -20.12 -22.15
N SER A 121 -0.45 -20.46 -22.52
CA SER A 121 -0.17 -21.21 -23.74
C SER A 121 -0.81 -22.60 -23.74
N ALA A 122 -0.70 -23.34 -22.63
CA ALA A 122 -1.30 -24.66 -22.46
C ALA A 122 -2.82 -24.59 -22.50
N TRP A 123 -3.43 -23.56 -21.92
CA TRP A 123 -4.87 -23.35 -21.94
C TRP A 123 -5.39 -23.09 -23.36
N ASN A 124 -4.72 -22.20 -24.10
CA ASN A 124 -5.04 -21.85 -25.48
C ASN A 124 -4.83 -23.03 -26.44
N SER A 125 -3.87 -23.91 -26.14
CA SER A 125 -3.62 -25.15 -26.89
C SER A 125 -4.52 -26.31 -26.47
N GLU A 126 -5.56 -26.04 -25.68
CA GLU A 126 -6.50 -27.01 -25.11
C GLU A 126 -5.88 -28.11 -24.23
N GLN A 127 -4.62 -27.97 -23.81
CA GLN A 127 -3.89 -28.91 -22.95
C GLN A 127 -4.30 -28.75 -21.48
N ARG A 128 -5.56 -29.06 -21.15
CA ARG A 128 -6.14 -28.80 -19.82
C ARG A 128 -5.45 -29.56 -18.69
N VAL A 129 -4.97 -30.78 -18.97
CA VAL A 129 -4.20 -31.57 -17.98
C VAL A 129 -2.87 -30.89 -17.66
N LYS A 130 -2.20 -30.30 -18.66
CA LYS A 130 -0.96 -29.55 -18.46
C LYS A 130 -1.23 -28.27 -17.65
N ALA A 131 -2.30 -27.53 -17.99
CA ALA A 131 -2.72 -26.35 -17.22
C ALA A 131 -2.96 -26.68 -15.74
N VAL A 132 -3.69 -27.75 -15.43
CA VAL A 132 -3.92 -28.20 -14.04
C VAL A 132 -2.62 -28.56 -13.33
N LYS A 133 -1.70 -29.27 -14.01
CA LYS A 133 -0.41 -29.63 -13.43
C LYS A 133 0.43 -28.39 -13.07
N ILE A 134 0.45 -27.37 -13.94
CA ILE A 134 1.15 -26.10 -13.69
C ILE A 134 0.56 -25.42 -12.44
N VAL A 135 -0.75 -25.34 -12.35
CA VAL A 135 -1.44 -24.67 -11.23
C VAL A 135 -1.24 -25.41 -9.91
N ILE A 136 -1.28 -26.75 -9.93
CA ILE A 136 -0.92 -27.57 -8.77
C ILE A 136 0.52 -27.30 -8.34
N GLN A 137 1.46 -27.20 -9.29
CA GLN A 137 2.85 -26.88 -8.99
C GLN A 137 2.99 -25.50 -8.35
N CYS A 138 2.31 -24.48 -8.88
CA CYS A 138 2.29 -23.15 -8.27
C CYS A 138 1.73 -23.21 -6.85
N ALA A 139 0.61 -23.89 -6.63
CA ALA A 139 0.01 -24.02 -5.30
C ALA A 139 0.89 -24.79 -4.29
N LYS A 140 1.69 -25.76 -4.75
CA LYS A 140 2.69 -26.45 -3.91
C LYS A 140 3.75 -25.50 -3.38
N LEU A 141 4.16 -24.50 -4.17
CA LEU A 141 5.14 -23.52 -3.71
C LEU A 141 4.63 -22.76 -2.48
N LEU A 142 3.32 -22.56 -2.31
CA LEU A 142 2.75 -21.89 -1.12
C LEU A 142 2.86 -22.71 0.17
N ALA A 143 3.06 -24.03 0.09
CA ALA A 143 3.28 -24.87 1.26
C ALA A 143 4.67 -24.64 1.87
N ASP A 144 5.62 -24.21 1.04
CA ASP A 144 7.00 -23.94 1.42
C ASP A 144 7.14 -22.51 1.92
N THR A 145 7.60 -22.36 3.17
CA THR A 145 7.86 -21.07 3.81
C THR A 145 9.35 -20.78 3.96
N ASP A 146 10.22 -21.51 3.27
CA ASP A 146 11.66 -21.21 3.23
C ASP A 146 11.85 -19.76 2.74
N ILE A 147 12.65 -18.99 3.48
CA ILE A 147 12.79 -17.52 3.35
C ILE A 147 11.48 -16.80 3.68
N MET A 148 11.23 -16.69 4.97
CA MET A 148 9.99 -16.11 5.50
C MET A 148 9.79 -14.65 5.04
N SER A 149 10.88 -13.87 4.92
CA SER A 149 10.85 -12.45 4.52
C SER A 149 10.23 -12.19 3.15
N PHE A 150 10.31 -13.16 2.23
CA PHE A 150 9.77 -13.05 0.87
C PHE A 150 8.38 -13.70 0.72
N TYR A 151 7.90 -14.41 1.74
CA TYR A 151 6.65 -15.17 1.66
C TYR A 151 5.42 -14.33 1.27
N PRO A 152 5.22 -13.09 1.79
CA PRO A 152 4.12 -12.22 1.35
C PRO A 152 4.11 -11.95 -0.16
N SER A 153 5.28 -11.66 -0.74
CA SER A 153 5.44 -11.40 -2.18
C SER A 153 5.23 -12.67 -3.00
N LYS A 154 5.82 -13.78 -2.55
CA LYS A 154 5.60 -15.11 -3.12
C LYS A 154 4.10 -15.47 -3.20
N PHE A 155 3.36 -15.19 -2.13
CA PHE A 155 1.91 -15.41 -2.08
C PHE A 155 1.16 -14.58 -3.13
N VAL A 156 1.47 -13.28 -3.25
CA VAL A 156 0.83 -12.40 -4.25
C VAL A 156 1.05 -12.95 -5.66
N LEU A 157 2.30 -13.27 -6.02
CA LEU A 157 2.64 -13.73 -7.38
C LEU A 157 1.94 -15.05 -7.74
N ILE A 158 1.91 -16.02 -6.82
CA ILE A 158 1.31 -17.33 -7.09
C ILE A 158 -0.22 -17.24 -7.14
N THR A 159 -0.85 -16.49 -6.23
CA THR A 159 -2.31 -16.39 -6.20
C THR A 159 -2.89 -15.71 -7.44
N GLU A 160 -2.12 -14.87 -8.13
CA GLU A 160 -2.52 -14.33 -9.44
C GLU A 160 -2.62 -15.41 -10.52
N ILE A 161 -1.69 -16.36 -10.56
CA ILE A 161 -1.77 -17.50 -11.48
C ILE A 161 -2.99 -18.37 -11.17
N LEU A 162 -3.28 -18.57 -9.87
CA LEU A 162 -4.47 -19.30 -9.44
C LEU A 162 -5.76 -18.60 -9.89
N ASP A 163 -5.84 -17.29 -9.73
CA ASP A 163 -7.00 -16.50 -10.16
C ASP A 163 -7.22 -16.56 -11.67
N ILE A 164 -6.14 -16.45 -12.47
CA ILE A 164 -6.19 -16.60 -13.93
C ILE A 164 -6.75 -17.97 -14.32
N PHE A 165 -6.26 -19.04 -13.66
CA PHE A 165 -6.78 -20.39 -13.90
C PHE A 165 -8.26 -20.52 -13.50
N GLY A 166 -8.67 -19.93 -12.37
CA GLY A 166 -10.06 -19.88 -11.94
C GLY A 166 -10.97 -19.23 -12.97
N HIS A 167 -10.56 -18.07 -13.51
CA HIS A 167 -11.26 -17.37 -14.58
C HIS A 167 -11.36 -18.21 -15.85
N PHE A 168 -10.25 -18.81 -16.28
CA PHE A 168 -10.21 -19.73 -17.40
C PHE A 168 -11.24 -20.86 -17.27
N VAL A 169 -11.26 -21.58 -16.15
CA VAL A 169 -12.23 -22.66 -15.90
C VAL A 169 -13.66 -22.14 -15.93
N TYR A 170 -13.93 -21.02 -15.26
CA TYR A 170 -15.26 -20.41 -15.20
C TYR A 170 -15.77 -20.00 -16.59
N ASP A 171 -14.96 -19.29 -17.38
CA ASP A 171 -15.33 -18.81 -18.72
C ASP A 171 -15.59 -19.98 -19.68
N ARG A 172 -14.81 -21.06 -19.57
CA ARG A 172 -15.07 -22.29 -20.32
C ARG A 172 -16.41 -22.91 -19.95
N LEU A 173 -16.72 -23.03 -18.66
CA LEU A 173 -17.98 -23.60 -18.21
C LEU A 173 -19.16 -22.73 -18.66
N LYS A 174 -19.00 -21.41 -18.58
CA LYS A 174 -19.97 -20.45 -19.10
C LYS A 174 -20.20 -20.66 -20.60
N HIS A 175 -19.13 -20.75 -21.40
CA HIS A 175 -19.25 -20.98 -22.84
C HIS A 175 -19.97 -22.30 -23.18
N ILE A 176 -19.68 -23.37 -22.46
CA ILE A 176 -20.36 -24.68 -22.64
C ILE A 176 -21.85 -24.58 -22.26
N ALA A 177 -22.18 -23.82 -21.21
CA ALA A 177 -23.57 -23.60 -20.81
C ALA A 177 -24.36 -22.73 -21.81
N GLU A 178 -23.72 -21.75 -22.47
CA GLU A 178 -24.34 -20.86 -23.47
C GLU A 178 -24.52 -21.52 -24.85
N THR A 179 -23.71 -22.54 -25.15
CA THR A 179 -23.75 -23.31 -26.40
C THR A 179 -24.72 -24.49 -26.26
N LYS A 180 -26.00 -24.27 -26.59
CA LYS A 180 -26.98 -25.38 -26.64
C LYS A 180 -26.56 -26.43 -27.66
N THR A 181 -26.57 -27.70 -27.26
CA THR A 181 -26.51 -28.86 -28.16
C THR A 181 -27.67 -28.80 -29.16
N GLY A 182 -27.39 -28.36 -30.39
CA GLY A 182 -28.29 -28.52 -31.55
C GLY A 182 -28.92 -27.26 -32.14
N SER A 183 -28.64 -26.04 -31.67
CA SER A 183 -29.13 -24.81 -32.32
C SER A 183 -28.04 -23.73 -32.39
N ASN A 184 -27.79 -23.17 -33.57
CA ASN A 184 -26.85 -22.07 -33.85
C ASN A 184 -27.19 -20.72 -33.14
N LYS A 185 -28.03 -20.72 -32.10
CA LYS A 185 -28.37 -19.53 -31.31
C LYS A 185 -27.60 -19.56 -29.99
N VAL A 186 -26.64 -18.64 -29.85
CA VAL A 186 -25.93 -18.37 -28.59
C VAL A 186 -26.90 -17.66 -27.65
N TYR A 187 -27.23 -18.28 -26.52
CA TYR A 187 -27.99 -17.63 -25.45
C TYR A 187 -26.99 -17.12 -24.41
N LYS A 188 -26.88 -15.80 -24.23
CA LYS A 188 -26.03 -15.24 -23.18
C LYS A 188 -26.66 -15.51 -21.82
N LEU A 189 -25.91 -16.10 -20.89
CA LEU A 189 -26.37 -16.30 -19.52
C LEU A 189 -26.52 -14.94 -18.82
N PRO A 190 -27.61 -14.71 -18.07
CA PRO A 190 -27.73 -13.53 -17.21
C PRO A 190 -26.65 -13.55 -16.12
N GLU A 191 -26.29 -12.39 -15.58
CA GLU A 191 -25.22 -12.28 -14.56
C GLU A 191 -25.53 -13.09 -13.29
N ASN A 192 -26.81 -13.18 -12.91
CA ASN A 192 -27.31 -13.95 -11.77
C ASN A 192 -28.10 -15.18 -12.23
N PHE A 193 -27.48 -16.01 -13.06
CA PHE A 193 -28.11 -17.27 -13.48
C PHE A 193 -28.30 -18.23 -12.30
N THR A 194 -29.29 -19.11 -12.42
CA THR A 194 -29.54 -20.19 -11.44
C THR A 194 -29.10 -21.54 -12.01
N PRO A 195 -28.78 -22.53 -11.16
CA PRO A 195 -28.41 -23.87 -11.61
C PRO A 195 -29.46 -24.53 -12.53
N ASP A 196 -30.74 -24.18 -12.39
CA ASP A 196 -31.82 -24.71 -13.23
C ASP A 196 -31.74 -24.26 -14.70
N MET A 197 -31.06 -23.14 -14.96
CA MET A 197 -30.91 -22.58 -16.31
C MET A 197 -29.76 -23.22 -17.10
N ILE A 198 -29.03 -24.15 -16.50
CA ILE A 198 -27.78 -24.70 -17.03
C ILE A 198 -28.01 -26.13 -17.52
N SER A 199 -27.45 -26.45 -18.69
CA SER A 199 -27.54 -27.78 -19.31
C SER A 199 -26.85 -28.86 -18.47
N ASP A 200 -27.39 -30.08 -18.52
CA ASP A 200 -26.84 -31.21 -17.77
C ASP A 200 -25.40 -31.55 -18.19
N SER A 201 -25.06 -31.37 -19.48
CA SER A 201 -23.69 -31.53 -19.99
C SER A 201 -22.69 -30.53 -19.36
N ALA A 202 -23.11 -29.28 -19.17
CA ALA A 202 -22.29 -28.27 -18.50
C ALA A 202 -22.14 -28.58 -17.00
N LYS A 203 -23.20 -29.06 -16.34
CA LYS A 203 -23.16 -29.51 -14.94
C LYS A 203 -22.23 -30.70 -14.75
N GLU A 204 -22.32 -31.71 -15.60
CA GLU A 204 -21.43 -32.89 -15.56
C GLU A 204 -19.97 -32.48 -15.78
N THR A 205 -19.72 -31.58 -16.74
CA THR A 205 -18.38 -31.03 -16.98
C THR A 205 -17.85 -30.27 -15.76
N CYS A 206 -18.70 -29.49 -15.08
CA CYS A 206 -18.34 -28.77 -13.86
C CYS A 206 -18.02 -29.75 -12.71
N LEU A 207 -18.86 -30.76 -12.50
CA LEU A 207 -18.66 -31.79 -11.48
C LEU A 207 -17.35 -32.56 -11.70
N ASN A 208 -17.03 -32.87 -12.96
CA ASN A 208 -15.76 -33.50 -13.33
C ASN A 208 -14.53 -32.67 -12.96
N TRP A 209 -14.62 -31.32 -13.01
CA TRP A 209 -13.53 -30.46 -12.53
C TRP A 209 -13.32 -30.61 -11.02
N PHE A 210 -14.40 -30.57 -10.24
CA PHE A 210 -14.32 -30.74 -8.79
C PHE A 210 -13.83 -32.13 -8.38
N HIS A 211 -14.26 -33.20 -9.06
CA HIS A 211 -13.74 -34.56 -8.81
C HIS A 211 -12.24 -34.68 -9.10
N LYS A 212 -11.77 -34.06 -10.18
CA LYS A 212 -10.34 -34.03 -10.51
C LYS A 212 -9.52 -33.29 -9.46
N ILE A 213 -10.03 -32.16 -8.95
CA ILE A 213 -9.35 -31.38 -7.90
C ILE A 213 -9.39 -32.11 -6.56
N ALA A 214 -10.51 -32.73 -6.20
CA ALA A 214 -10.64 -33.54 -4.99
C ALA A 214 -9.65 -34.72 -4.94
N SER A 215 -9.23 -35.23 -6.11
CA SER A 215 -8.24 -36.32 -6.23
C SER A 215 -6.79 -35.91 -5.92
N ILE A 216 -6.51 -34.62 -5.75
CA ILE A 216 -5.19 -34.11 -5.34
C ILE A 216 -4.90 -34.59 -3.92
N ARG A 217 -3.80 -35.32 -3.73
CA ARG A 217 -3.44 -35.94 -2.45
C ARG A 217 -2.97 -34.93 -1.40
N GLU A 218 -2.18 -33.94 -1.82
CA GLU A 218 -1.60 -32.94 -0.93
C GLU A 218 -2.65 -31.91 -0.52
N LEU A 219 -2.70 -31.58 0.78
CA LEU A 219 -3.71 -30.67 1.33
C LEU A 219 -3.61 -29.27 0.72
N VAL A 220 -2.44 -28.62 0.84
CA VAL A 220 -2.26 -27.20 0.44
C VAL A 220 -2.63 -26.96 -1.04
N PRO A 221 -2.08 -27.73 -2.01
CA PRO A 221 -2.47 -27.54 -3.41
C PRO A 221 -3.95 -27.79 -3.66
N ARG A 222 -4.54 -28.81 -3.01
CA ARG A 222 -5.97 -29.09 -3.16
C ARG A 222 -6.81 -27.91 -2.70
N LEU A 223 -6.53 -27.34 -1.53
CA LEU A 223 -7.30 -26.20 -0.99
C LEU A 223 -7.23 -24.98 -1.90
N TYR A 224 -6.03 -24.59 -2.34
CA TYR A 224 -5.86 -23.41 -3.19
C TYR A 224 -6.50 -23.56 -4.55
N VAL A 225 -6.36 -24.74 -5.20
CA VAL A 225 -6.96 -24.98 -6.51
C VAL A 225 -8.49 -25.11 -6.42
N GLU A 226 -9.00 -25.71 -5.34
CA GLU A 226 -10.44 -25.77 -5.08
C GLU A 226 -11.03 -24.37 -4.84
N LEU A 227 -10.34 -23.52 -4.05
CA LEU A 227 -10.72 -22.11 -3.86
C LEU A 227 -10.70 -21.34 -5.18
N ALA A 228 -9.67 -21.50 -6.02
CA ALA A 228 -9.53 -20.77 -7.27
C ALA A 228 -10.72 -20.99 -8.22
N ILE A 229 -11.30 -22.20 -8.24
CA ILE A 229 -12.44 -22.51 -9.11
C ILE A 229 -13.79 -22.44 -8.39
N ILE A 230 -13.85 -22.06 -7.10
CA ILE A 230 -15.05 -22.20 -6.26
C ILE A 230 -16.26 -21.44 -6.81
N ARG A 231 -16.04 -20.33 -7.54
CA ARG A 231 -17.10 -19.59 -8.23
C ARG A 231 -17.88 -20.49 -9.18
N SER A 232 -17.24 -21.52 -9.73
CA SER A 232 -17.87 -22.51 -10.61
C SER A 232 -18.92 -23.38 -9.92
N TYR A 233 -19.01 -23.40 -8.58
CA TYR A 233 -20.13 -24.05 -7.91
C TYR A 233 -21.47 -23.42 -8.25
N SER A 234 -21.50 -22.15 -8.70
CA SER A 234 -22.73 -21.52 -9.17
C SER A 234 -23.40 -22.28 -10.32
N PHE A 235 -22.65 -23.10 -11.07
CA PHE A 235 -23.20 -23.95 -12.12
C PHE A 235 -23.92 -25.20 -11.59
N LEU A 236 -23.61 -25.64 -10.37
CA LEU A 236 -24.14 -26.86 -9.76
C LEU A 236 -25.25 -26.56 -8.75
N SER A 237 -24.99 -25.65 -7.83
CA SER A 237 -25.86 -25.39 -6.68
C SER A 237 -25.61 -24.01 -6.08
N THR A 238 -26.65 -23.41 -5.53
CA THR A 238 -26.54 -22.16 -4.77
C THR A 238 -26.00 -22.34 -3.35
N LYS A 239 -25.98 -23.59 -2.83
CA LYS A 239 -25.56 -23.90 -1.45
C LYS A 239 -24.15 -24.50 -1.35
N GLU A 240 -23.71 -25.25 -2.35
CA GLU A 240 -22.44 -25.98 -2.30
C GLU A 240 -21.21 -25.06 -2.21
N GLY A 241 -21.27 -23.88 -2.82
CA GLY A 241 -20.20 -22.87 -2.73
C GLY A 241 -19.97 -22.40 -1.29
N PRO A 242 -20.99 -21.81 -0.63
CA PRO A 242 -20.92 -21.44 0.78
C PRO A 242 -20.52 -22.59 1.71
N ASP A 243 -21.12 -23.77 1.58
CA ASP A 243 -20.79 -24.93 2.42
C ASP A 243 -19.32 -25.36 2.26
N THR A 244 -18.80 -25.25 1.03
CA THR A 244 -17.39 -25.53 0.73
C THR A 244 -16.46 -24.50 1.38
N LEU A 245 -16.82 -23.21 1.45
CA LEU A 245 -16.02 -22.20 2.15
C LEU A 245 -15.87 -22.53 3.64
N PHE A 246 -16.95 -22.93 4.32
CA PHE A 246 -16.90 -23.34 5.72
C PHE A 246 -16.11 -24.64 5.92
N ARG A 247 -16.24 -25.60 5.00
CA ARG A 247 -15.41 -26.82 5.00
C ARG A 247 -13.93 -26.48 4.86
N ILE A 248 -13.55 -25.62 3.91
CA ILE A 248 -12.16 -25.23 3.67
C ILE A 248 -11.62 -24.45 4.87
N THR A 249 -12.43 -23.58 5.50
CA THR A 249 -12.06 -22.88 6.74
C THR A 249 -11.57 -23.84 7.81
N LYS A 250 -12.29 -24.96 8.02
CA LYS A 250 -11.89 -26.05 8.93
C LYS A 250 -10.65 -26.80 8.45
N MET A 251 -10.51 -27.04 7.14
CA MET A 251 -9.36 -27.73 6.56
C MET A 251 -8.06 -26.92 6.69
N ILE A 252 -8.11 -25.58 6.65
CA ILE A 252 -6.94 -24.71 6.84
C ILE A 252 -6.35 -24.90 8.25
N ASN A 253 -7.13 -25.33 9.25
CA ASN A 253 -6.61 -25.66 10.59
C ASN A 253 -5.58 -26.80 10.56
N GLY A 254 -5.59 -27.63 9.50
CA GLY A 254 -4.59 -28.68 9.29
C GLY A 254 -3.23 -28.17 8.79
N ILE A 255 -3.10 -26.89 8.46
CA ILE A 255 -1.82 -26.29 8.06
C ILE A 255 -1.02 -25.95 9.32
N GLY A 256 0.02 -26.73 9.61
CA GLY A 256 0.83 -26.57 10.83
C GLY A 256 1.73 -25.34 10.85
N ASN A 257 2.01 -24.73 9.70
CA ASN A 257 2.79 -23.50 9.61
C ASN A 257 1.86 -22.27 9.73
N PRO A 258 1.98 -21.43 10.77
CA PRO A 258 1.08 -20.30 10.99
C PRO A 258 1.15 -19.24 9.90
N LEU A 259 2.32 -19.02 9.29
CA LEU A 259 2.50 -18.08 8.18
C LEU A 259 1.75 -18.57 6.94
N ALA A 260 1.92 -19.83 6.56
CA ALA A 260 1.16 -20.40 5.43
C ALA A 260 -0.35 -20.44 5.70
N ALA A 261 -0.75 -20.72 6.95
CA ALA A 261 -2.15 -20.77 7.36
C ALA A 261 -2.84 -19.41 7.24
N ILE A 262 -2.23 -18.30 7.71
CA ILE A 262 -2.86 -16.98 7.65
C ILE A 262 -3.08 -16.52 6.21
N TYR A 263 -2.15 -16.83 5.31
CA TYR A 263 -2.24 -16.48 3.90
C TYR A 263 -3.26 -17.36 3.16
N ALA A 264 -3.40 -18.63 3.55
CA ALA A 264 -4.50 -19.46 3.07
C ALA A 264 -5.86 -18.89 3.50
N ARG A 265 -5.99 -18.38 4.74
CA ARG A 265 -7.19 -17.66 5.19
C ARG A 265 -7.42 -16.38 4.43
N CYS A 266 -6.36 -15.61 4.16
CA CYS A 266 -6.42 -14.40 3.36
C CYS A 266 -6.98 -14.69 1.96
N TYR A 267 -6.48 -15.74 1.29
CA TYR A 267 -6.99 -16.15 -0.01
C TYR A 267 -8.46 -16.60 0.07
N LEU A 268 -8.83 -17.40 1.08
CA LEU A 268 -10.21 -17.81 1.31
C LEU A 268 -11.14 -16.60 1.49
N CYS A 269 -10.76 -15.65 2.35
CA CYS A 269 -11.55 -14.45 2.63
C CYS A 269 -11.70 -13.58 1.38
N LYS A 270 -10.65 -13.46 0.56
CA LYS A 270 -10.71 -12.79 -0.75
C LYS A 270 -11.73 -13.46 -1.67
N ILE A 271 -11.62 -14.78 -1.83
CA ILE A 271 -12.46 -15.55 -2.75
C ILE A 271 -13.92 -15.60 -2.26
N ALA A 272 -14.16 -15.64 -0.95
CA ALA A 272 -15.51 -15.61 -0.37
C ALA A 272 -16.34 -14.40 -0.83
N GLN A 273 -15.69 -13.28 -1.15
CA GLN A 273 -16.36 -12.08 -1.69
C GLN A 273 -16.84 -12.23 -3.13
N THR A 274 -16.35 -13.24 -3.86
CA THR A 274 -16.75 -13.52 -5.25
C THR A 274 -17.86 -14.56 -5.36
N VAL A 275 -18.19 -15.24 -4.25
CA VAL A 275 -19.16 -16.34 -4.24
C VAL A 275 -20.58 -15.78 -4.09
N PRO A 276 -21.48 -16.00 -5.06
CA PRO A 276 -22.85 -15.51 -4.99
C PRO A 276 -23.63 -16.17 -3.84
N ASN A 277 -24.56 -15.44 -3.23
CA ASN A 277 -25.41 -15.89 -2.12
C ASN A 277 -24.66 -16.36 -0.86
N CYS A 278 -23.38 -16.04 -0.72
CA CYS A 278 -22.62 -16.27 0.49
C CYS A 278 -22.76 -15.07 1.44
N ASN A 279 -23.04 -15.31 2.73
CA ASN A 279 -22.84 -14.29 3.76
C ASN A 279 -21.32 -14.17 4.01
N SER A 280 -20.62 -13.51 3.09
CA SER A 280 -19.17 -13.40 3.07
C SER A 280 -18.63 -12.85 4.41
N ASN A 281 -19.33 -11.88 5.00
CA ASN A 281 -18.99 -11.30 6.30
C ASN A 281 -18.99 -12.34 7.44
N SER A 282 -19.93 -13.28 7.46
CA SER A 282 -19.95 -14.35 8.46
C SER A 282 -18.74 -15.28 8.33
N CYS A 283 -18.34 -15.61 7.11
CA CYS A 283 -17.18 -16.48 6.86
C CYS A 283 -15.86 -15.79 7.24
N VAL A 284 -15.73 -14.50 6.93
CA VAL A 284 -14.56 -13.70 7.29
C VAL A 284 -14.49 -13.50 8.81
N LEU A 285 -15.62 -13.25 9.48
CA LEU A 285 -15.70 -13.14 10.93
C LEU A 285 -15.25 -14.43 11.64
N GLU A 286 -15.68 -15.60 11.17
CA GLU A 286 -15.24 -16.89 11.73
C GLU A 286 -13.72 -17.08 11.61
N ASN A 287 -13.13 -16.73 10.45
CA ASN A 287 -11.69 -16.81 10.24
C ASN A 287 -10.93 -15.79 11.12
N LEU A 288 -11.45 -14.57 11.27
CA LEU A 288 -10.84 -13.56 12.14
C LEU A 288 -10.89 -13.97 13.61
N GLN A 289 -12.04 -14.46 14.09
CA GLN A 289 -12.20 -14.98 15.45
C GLN A 289 -11.22 -16.12 15.73
N TYR A 290 -11.07 -17.06 14.79
CA TYR A 290 -10.08 -18.12 14.91
C TYR A 290 -8.66 -17.56 15.05
N ILE A 291 -8.28 -16.54 14.27
CA ILE A 291 -6.95 -15.91 14.36
C ILE A 291 -6.75 -15.26 15.74
N ILE A 292 -7.73 -14.51 16.24
CA ILE A 292 -7.68 -13.85 17.55
C ILE A 292 -7.54 -14.88 18.67
N GLU A 293 -8.31 -15.96 18.63
CA GLU A 293 -8.29 -17.02 19.65
C GLU A 293 -6.98 -17.83 19.63
N ASN A 294 -6.37 -18.01 18.46
CA ASN A 294 -5.21 -18.88 18.26
C ASN A 294 -3.90 -18.13 18.00
N HIS A 295 -3.81 -16.84 18.34
CA HIS A 295 -2.60 -16.02 18.12
C HIS A 295 -1.35 -16.56 18.84
N HIS A 296 -1.51 -17.31 19.94
CA HIS A 296 -0.41 -17.96 20.64
C HIS A 296 0.33 -18.99 19.76
N HIS A 297 -0.32 -19.54 18.72
CA HIS A 297 0.31 -20.47 17.78
C HIS A 297 1.29 -19.80 16.81
N LEU A 298 1.36 -18.46 16.77
CA LEU A 298 2.36 -17.73 15.97
C LEU A 298 3.79 -18.14 16.38
N PHE A 299 4.02 -18.40 17.67
CA PHE A 299 5.34 -18.74 18.22
C PHE A 299 5.51 -20.22 18.56
N ASN A 300 5.11 -21.12 17.65
CA ASN A 300 5.34 -22.56 17.87
C ASN A 300 6.84 -22.92 17.84
N GLN A 301 7.22 -24.09 18.38
CA GLN A 301 8.62 -24.52 18.48
C GLN A 301 9.34 -24.55 17.11
N GLY A 302 8.64 -24.96 16.05
CA GLY A 302 9.17 -25.00 14.69
C GLY A 302 9.47 -23.60 14.14
N MET A 303 8.57 -22.64 14.38
CA MET A 303 8.75 -21.25 13.99
C MET A 303 9.88 -20.59 14.76
N ASN A 304 9.99 -20.81 16.07
CA ASN A 304 11.10 -20.28 16.86
C ASN A 304 12.46 -20.81 16.35
N ALA A 305 12.53 -22.08 15.93
CA ALA A 305 13.72 -22.65 15.32
C ALA A 305 14.01 -22.03 13.93
N ALA A 306 12.97 -21.79 13.12
CA ALA A 306 13.10 -21.16 11.82
C ALA A 306 13.56 -19.69 11.92
N ILE A 307 12.97 -18.91 12.84
CA ILE A 307 13.32 -17.51 13.11
C ILE A 307 14.80 -17.40 13.49
N LYS A 308 15.28 -18.29 14.37
CA LYS A 308 16.69 -18.35 14.76
C LYS A 308 17.61 -18.74 13.60
N ARG A 309 17.16 -19.65 12.73
CA ARG A 309 17.94 -20.12 11.57
C ARG A 309 18.12 -19.03 10.51
N GLU A 310 17.08 -18.23 10.27
CA GLU A 310 17.09 -17.15 9.28
C GLU A 310 17.54 -15.80 9.88
N GLU A 311 17.89 -15.75 11.16
CA GLU A 311 18.32 -14.54 11.90
C GLU A 311 17.32 -13.36 11.78
N ILE A 312 16.02 -13.68 11.75
CA ILE A 312 14.95 -12.69 11.64
C ILE A 312 14.60 -12.12 13.01
N SER A 313 14.48 -10.81 13.13
CA SER A 313 13.98 -10.19 14.36
C SER A 313 12.49 -10.49 14.58
N ILE A 314 12.05 -10.57 15.84
CA ILE A 314 10.65 -10.88 16.16
C ILE A 314 9.69 -9.87 15.51
N HIS A 315 10.05 -8.59 15.50
CA HIS A 315 9.31 -7.56 14.78
C HIS A 315 9.15 -7.87 13.28
N LYS A 316 10.25 -8.16 12.58
CA LYS A 316 10.21 -8.47 11.14
C LYS A 316 9.39 -9.73 10.87
N TYR A 317 9.45 -10.72 11.77
CA TYR A 317 8.64 -11.93 11.67
C TYR A 317 7.14 -11.64 11.81
N LEU A 318 6.74 -10.87 12.83
CA LEU A 318 5.34 -10.47 13.04
C LEU A 318 4.83 -9.60 11.89
N ASP A 319 5.66 -8.74 11.33
CA ASP A 319 5.32 -7.89 10.19
C ASP A 319 4.93 -8.70 8.93
N LEU A 320 5.42 -9.93 8.78
CA LEU A 320 5.02 -10.83 7.68
C LEU A 320 3.53 -11.19 7.71
N TYR A 321 2.88 -11.08 8.86
CA TYR A 321 1.46 -11.38 9.01
C TYR A 321 0.57 -10.17 8.70
N THR A 322 1.11 -8.95 8.83
CA THR A 322 0.39 -7.68 8.66
C THR A 322 -0.42 -7.62 7.36
N PRO A 323 0.13 -7.96 6.17
CA PRO A 323 -0.64 -7.82 4.92
C PRO A 323 -1.90 -8.69 4.87
N ALA A 324 -1.80 -9.92 5.37
CA ALA A 324 -2.90 -10.86 5.41
C ALA A 324 -3.94 -10.46 6.48
N LEU A 325 -3.47 -10.12 7.68
CA LEU A 325 -4.34 -9.76 8.80
C LEU A 325 -5.09 -8.46 8.53
N ASP A 326 -4.39 -7.43 8.03
CA ASP A 326 -4.98 -6.14 7.68
C ASP A 326 -6.06 -6.31 6.62
N PHE A 327 -5.80 -7.13 5.59
CA PHE A 327 -6.78 -7.39 4.56
C PHE A 327 -8.03 -8.10 5.10
N ILE A 328 -7.86 -9.16 5.89
CA ILE A 328 -8.99 -9.88 6.50
C ILE A 328 -9.84 -8.94 7.36
N MET A 329 -9.19 -8.09 8.16
CA MET A 329 -9.88 -7.13 9.02
C MET A 329 -10.58 -6.03 8.21
N GLU A 330 -9.95 -5.52 7.14
CA GLU A 330 -10.49 -4.43 6.33
C GLU A 330 -11.77 -4.83 5.59
N ILE A 331 -11.87 -6.09 5.16
CA ILE A 331 -13.09 -6.65 4.58
C ILE A 331 -14.29 -6.48 5.53
N ILE A 332 -14.09 -6.72 6.84
CA ILE A 332 -15.17 -6.58 7.83
C ILE A 332 -15.44 -5.10 8.11
N VAL A 333 -14.39 -4.30 8.33
CA VAL A 333 -14.51 -2.92 8.82
C VAL A 333 -15.25 -2.01 7.83
N ASN A 334 -15.12 -2.25 6.52
CA ASN A 334 -15.77 -1.43 5.50
C ASN A 334 -17.30 -1.35 5.66
N ASP A 335 -17.93 -2.47 5.95
CA ASP A 335 -19.39 -2.58 6.08
C ASP A 335 -19.85 -2.71 7.55
N ALA A 336 -18.92 -2.68 8.51
CA ALA A 336 -19.23 -2.91 9.91
C ALA A 336 -19.88 -1.69 10.59
N THR A 337 -20.85 -1.99 11.46
CA THR A 337 -21.35 -1.09 12.49
C THR A 337 -20.39 -1.07 13.68
N ASP A 338 -20.47 -0.01 14.49
CA ASP A 338 -19.62 0.14 15.67
C ASP A 338 -19.83 -1.01 16.69
N ASP A 339 -21.03 -1.61 16.76
CA ASP A 339 -21.30 -2.80 17.59
C ASP A 339 -20.44 -4.02 17.21
N ILE A 340 -20.15 -4.21 15.92
CA ILE A 340 -19.31 -5.32 15.45
C ILE A 340 -17.84 -5.02 15.78
N LEU A 341 -17.41 -3.77 15.63
CA LEU A 341 -16.08 -3.32 16.03
C LEU A 341 -15.86 -3.50 17.53
N ASP A 342 -16.87 -3.21 18.35
CA ASP A 342 -16.85 -3.42 19.79
C ASP A 342 -16.69 -4.89 20.15
N LYS A 343 -17.40 -5.80 19.47
CA LYS A 343 -17.24 -7.24 19.68
C LYS A 343 -15.83 -7.71 19.37
N ILE A 344 -15.27 -7.30 18.22
CA ILE A 344 -13.91 -7.67 17.82
C ILE A 344 -12.89 -7.09 18.82
N PHE A 345 -13.03 -5.83 19.19
CA PHE A 345 -12.15 -5.16 20.14
C PHE A 345 -12.17 -5.83 21.53
N ASN A 346 -13.37 -6.12 22.06
CA ASN A 346 -13.52 -6.81 23.34
C ASN A 346 -12.97 -8.24 23.33
N GLN A 347 -13.08 -8.95 22.21
CA GLN A 347 -12.47 -10.29 22.06
C GLN A 347 -10.95 -10.22 22.13
N CYS A 348 -10.34 -9.23 21.46
CA CYS A 348 -8.90 -8.99 21.53
C CYS A 348 -8.44 -8.65 22.95
N LEU A 349 -9.23 -7.88 23.70
CA LEU A 349 -8.96 -7.57 25.10
C LEU A 349 -8.95 -8.82 26.00
N GLN A 350 -9.88 -9.75 25.78
CA GLN A 350 -10.07 -10.91 26.64
C GLN A 350 -9.06 -12.04 26.39
N LYS A 351 -8.62 -12.23 25.14
CA LYS A 351 -7.94 -13.48 24.74
C LYS A 351 -6.41 -13.42 24.77
N GLY A 352 -5.82 -12.25 24.97
CA GLY A 352 -4.37 -12.05 24.96
C GLY A 352 -4.09 -10.86 24.05
N ARG A 353 -3.58 -9.77 24.66
CA ARG A 353 -3.41 -8.45 24.06
C ARG A 353 -2.28 -8.45 23.02
N SER A 354 -2.46 -9.22 21.95
CA SER A 354 -1.47 -9.36 20.89
C SER A 354 -1.20 -8.01 20.25
N SER A 355 0.03 -7.55 20.41
CA SER A 355 0.53 -6.32 19.78
C SER A 355 0.33 -6.31 18.25
N LEU A 356 0.51 -7.45 17.57
CA LEU A 356 0.24 -7.57 16.12
C LEU A 356 -1.22 -7.26 15.78
N ILE A 357 -2.18 -7.86 16.51
CA ILE A 357 -3.61 -7.65 16.27
C ILE A 357 -4.00 -6.20 16.61
N LEU A 358 -3.44 -5.66 17.69
CA LEU A 358 -3.64 -4.27 18.07
C LEU A 358 -3.15 -3.31 16.99
N ASN A 359 -1.99 -3.59 16.37
CA ASN A 359 -1.49 -2.79 15.26
C ASN A 359 -2.47 -2.80 14.07
N THR A 360 -2.99 -3.97 13.71
CA THR A 360 -3.99 -4.09 12.65
C THR A 360 -5.27 -3.35 12.98
N ILE A 361 -5.76 -3.41 14.23
CA ILE A 361 -6.92 -2.63 14.68
C ILE A 361 -6.67 -1.13 14.49
N LEU A 362 -5.54 -0.61 14.99
CA LEU A 362 -5.18 0.81 14.90
C LEU A 362 -5.02 1.30 13.46
N SER A 363 -4.59 0.41 12.56
CA SER A 363 -4.35 0.74 11.15
C SER A 363 -5.60 0.65 10.29
N VAL A 364 -6.50 -0.29 10.58
CA VAL A 364 -7.64 -0.63 9.71
C VAL A 364 -8.96 -0.06 10.20
N PHE A 365 -9.18 0.07 11.51
CA PHE A 365 -10.44 0.58 12.04
C PHE A 365 -10.73 2.02 11.57
N LYS A 366 -12.01 2.41 11.61
CA LYS A 366 -12.42 3.77 11.26
C LYS A 366 -11.67 4.76 12.16
N PRO A 367 -11.00 5.79 11.60
CA PRO A 367 -10.27 6.77 12.41
C PRO A 367 -11.13 7.40 13.50
N SER A 368 -12.40 7.70 13.21
CA SER A 368 -13.36 8.21 14.20
C SER A 368 -13.56 7.30 15.41
N TYR A 369 -13.62 5.99 15.20
CA TYR A 369 -13.74 5.00 16.27
C TYR A 369 -12.46 4.97 17.14
N VAL A 370 -11.29 4.99 16.50
CA VAL A 370 -9.99 4.99 17.21
C VAL A 370 -9.83 6.28 18.04
N SER A 371 -10.20 7.42 17.46
CA SER A 371 -10.07 8.72 18.12
C SER A 371 -10.94 8.86 19.36
N ASN A 372 -12.17 8.36 19.32
CA ASN A 372 -13.07 8.39 20.47
C ASN A 372 -12.56 7.57 21.67
N ARG A 373 -11.70 6.57 21.42
CA ARG A 373 -11.16 5.65 22.45
C ARG A 373 -9.65 5.70 22.59
N THR A 374 -9.03 6.82 22.21
CA THR A 374 -7.56 6.95 22.21
C THR A 374 -6.94 6.65 23.57
N VAL A 375 -7.60 7.04 24.66
CA VAL A 375 -7.11 6.78 26.02
C VAL A 375 -7.05 5.28 26.32
N GLU A 376 -8.08 4.52 25.94
CA GLU A 376 -8.12 3.06 26.09
C GLU A 376 -6.99 2.40 25.27
N PHE A 377 -6.78 2.85 24.03
CA PHE A 377 -5.69 2.35 23.19
C PHE A 377 -4.32 2.66 23.78
N LEU A 378 -4.09 3.86 24.34
CA LEU A 378 -2.82 4.21 24.98
C LEU A 378 -2.53 3.37 26.23
N GLU A 379 -3.56 3.03 27.01
CA GLU A 379 -3.42 2.12 28.15
C GLU A 379 -3.04 0.71 27.68
N MET A 380 -3.68 0.21 26.63
CA MET A 380 -3.37 -1.09 26.04
C MET A 380 -1.94 -1.16 25.50
N ILE A 381 -1.50 -0.11 24.78
CA ILE A 381 -0.14 -0.04 24.22
C ILE A 381 0.90 -0.16 25.35
N GLY A 382 0.66 0.48 26.49
CA GLY A 382 1.54 0.38 27.66
C GLY A 382 1.64 -1.03 28.26
N GLN A 383 0.64 -1.89 27.99
CA GLN A 383 0.58 -3.27 28.49
C GLN A 383 1.14 -4.30 27.48
N CYS A 384 1.42 -3.91 26.23
CA CYS A 384 1.87 -4.80 25.15
C CYS A 384 3.40 -4.93 25.01
N ALA A 385 4.19 -4.42 25.97
CA ALA A 385 5.65 -4.28 25.84
C ALA A 385 6.44 -5.61 25.70
N GLU A 386 5.85 -6.76 26.06
CA GLU A 386 6.55 -8.05 26.15
C GLU A 386 6.43 -8.95 24.91
N ASP A 387 5.55 -8.61 23.95
CA ASP A 387 5.21 -9.47 22.80
C ASP A 387 6.25 -9.43 21.65
N GLY A 388 7.27 -8.58 21.75
CA GLY A 388 8.33 -8.43 20.74
C GLY A 388 7.97 -7.59 19.50
N TYR A 389 6.74 -7.08 19.39
CA TYR A 389 6.38 -6.03 18.44
C TYR A 389 6.75 -4.65 19.01
N PRO A 390 7.28 -3.72 18.20
CA PRO A 390 7.76 -2.45 18.70
C PRO A 390 6.60 -1.54 19.09
N VAL A 391 6.66 -1.01 20.31
CA VAL A 391 5.71 -0.02 20.83
C VAL A 391 5.67 1.24 19.96
N SER A 392 6.80 1.61 19.33
CA SER A 392 6.85 2.68 18.33
C SER A 392 5.87 2.44 17.18
N GLY A 393 5.81 1.23 16.63
CA GLY A 393 4.90 0.88 15.54
C GLY A 393 3.43 1.09 15.92
N LEU A 394 3.04 0.67 17.12
CA LEU A 394 1.68 0.88 17.64
C LEU A 394 1.36 2.37 17.80
N LEU A 395 2.32 3.13 18.34
CA LEU A 395 2.17 4.57 18.49
C LEU A 395 2.09 5.29 17.14
N CYS A 396 2.85 4.85 16.12
CA CYS A 396 2.76 5.39 14.77
C CYS A 396 1.37 5.12 14.16
N SER A 397 0.85 3.90 14.28
CA SER A 397 -0.48 3.54 13.78
C SER A 397 -1.59 4.37 14.46
N LEU A 398 -1.46 4.62 15.76
CA LEU A 398 -2.36 5.52 16.49
C LEU A 398 -2.23 6.98 16.01
N GLY A 399 -1.01 7.50 15.88
CA GLY A 399 -0.74 8.86 15.41
C GLY A 399 -1.34 9.13 14.02
N ASN A 400 -1.14 8.19 13.09
CA ASN A 400 -1.70 8.24 11.74
C ASN A 400 -3.23 8.27 11.73
N SER A 401 -3.88 7.56 12.66
CA SER A 401 -5.34 7.57 12.80
C SER A 401 -5.85 8.89 13.37
N LEU A 402 -5.16 9.46 14.36
CA LEU A 402 -5.53 10.74 14.96
C LEU A 402 -5.24 11.94 14.05
N GLY A 403 -4.21 11.84 13.21
CA GLY A 403 -3.93 12.82 12.16
C GLY A 403 -5.08 12.92 11.14
N LYS A 404 -5.74 11.80 10.83
CA LYS A 404 -6.91 11.77 9.92
C LYS A 404 -8.19 12.25 10.57
N TYR A 405 -8.39 11.94 11.85
CA TYR A 405 -9.58 12.36 12.59
C TYR A 405 -9.19 12.70 14.02
N PRO A 406 -9.14 13.98 14.43
CA PRO A 406 -8.69 14.33 15.76
C PRO A 406 -9.75 14.02 16.83
N PRO A 407 -9.34 13.64 18.05
CA PRO A 407 -10.24 13.48 19.19
C PRO A 407 -10.83 14.83 19.65
N SER A 408 -11.79 14.75 20.58
CA SER A 408 -12.43 15.94 21.16
C SER A 408 -11.42 16.88 21.81
N SER A 409 -11.70 18.19 21.76
CA SER A 409 -10.76 19.24 22.19
C SER A 409 -10.22 19.02 23.62
N ASP A 410 -11.07 18.52 24.51
CA ASP A 410 -10.74 18.27 25.93
C ASP A 410 -9.71 17.14 26.11
N GLN A 411 -9.69 16.15 25.21
CA GLN A 411 -8.80 15.00 25.30
C GLN A 411 -7.42 15.25 24.67
N ARG A 412 -7.29 16.24 23.78
CA ARG A 412 -6.06 16.50 22.99
C ARG A 412 -4.82 16.75 23.84
N LYS A 413 -4.90 17.69 24.81
CA LYS A 413 -3.76 18.02 25.69
C LYS A 413 -3.34 16.85 26.60
N PRO A 414 -4.27 16.13 27.27
CA PRO A 414 -3.93 14.92 28.01
C PRO A 414 -3.22 13.86 27.16
N ILE A 415 -3.70 13.64 25.93
CA ILE A 415 -3.13 12.69 24.97
C ILE A 415 -1.69 13.11 24.65
N LEU A 416 -1.45 14.36 24.23
CA LEU A 416 -0.11 14.87 23.92
C LEU A 416 0.87 14.72 25.10
N ARG A 417 0.43 15.01 26.33
CA ARG A 417 1.25 14.85 27.53
C ARG A 417 1.61 13.39 27.80
N ASN A 418 0.70 12.45 27.57
CA ASN A 418 0.96 11.03 27.75
C ASN A 418 2.00 10.54 26.72
N ILE A 419 1.83 10.97 25.48
CA ILE A 419 2.70 10.63 24.36
C ILE A 419 4.11 11.21 24.53
N GLY A 420 4.24 12.42 25.09
CA GLY A 420 5.54 13.01 25.42
C GLY A 420 6.39 12.13 26.33
N LYS A 421 5.77 11.30 27.19
CA LYS A 421 6.51 10.31 28.00
C LYS A 421 7.13 9.20 27.14
N TYR A 422 6.40 8.71 26.14
CA TYR A 422 6.90 7.71 25.20
C TYR A 422 7.97 8.30 24.27
N SER A 423 7.78 9.53 23.81
CA SER A 423 8.77 10.28 23.02
C SER A 423 10.16 10.30 23.70
N ASN A 424 10.18 10.57 25.00
CA ASN A 424 11.40 10.59 25.80
C ASN A 424 12.01 9.21 26.08
N ALA A 425 11.23 8.13 25.96
CA ALA A 425 11.67 6.77 26.20
C ALA A 425 12.33 6.10 24.97
N PHE A 426 12.22 6.70 23.78
CA PHE A 426 12.85 6.15 22.58
C PHE A 426 14.37 6.38 22.59
N HIS A 427 15.13 5.27 22.59
CA HIS A 427 16.57 5.25 22.42
C HIS A 427 17.02 5.11 20.96
N ASP A 428 16.18 4.53 20.11
CA ASP A 428 16.44 4.29 18.70
C ASP A 428 15.89 5.43 17.84
N LEU A 429 16.71 5.95 16.93
CA LEU A 429 16.39 7.09 16.08
C LEU A 429 15.37 6.73 14.99
N ASP A 430 15.47 5.54 14.40
CA ASP A 430 14.54 5.09 13.36
C ASP A 430 13.10 5.11 13.90
N ASN A 431 12.93 4.47 15.06
CA ASN A 431 11.66 4.41 15.77
C ASN A 431 11.14 5.78 16.19
N TYR A 432 12.03 6.68 16.64
CA TYR A 432 11.67 8.04 17.03
C TYR A 432 11.21 8.89 15.83
N ILE A 433 11.96 8.88 14.72
CA ILE A 433 11.65 9.71 13.55
C ILE A 433 10.35 9.26 12.90
N SER A 434 10.14 7.94 12.73
CA SER A 434 8.86 7.41 12.24
C SER A 434 7.69 7.78 13.16
N PHE A 435 7.92 7.81 14.47
CA PHE A 435 6.93 8.27 15.44
C PHE A 435 6.62 9.75 15.26
N VAL A 436 7.62 10.63 15.17
CA VAL A 436 7.37 12.07 14.99
C VAL A 436 6.64 12.35 13.66
N GLU A 437 7.04 11.69 12.57
CA GLU A 437 6.39 11.79 11.27
C GLU A 437 4.89 11.42 11.35
N ALA A 438 4.55 10.32 12.03
CA ALA A 438 3.17 9.86 12.18
C ALA A 438 2.29 10.78 13.04
N TRP A 439 2.88 11.45 14.04
CA TRP A 439 2.16 12.33 14.96
C TRP A 439 2.10 13.79 14.49
N MET A 440 2.96 14.20 13.55
CA MET A 440 3.03 15.58 13.07
C MET A 440 1.69 16.10 12.52
N PRO A 441 0.89 15.33 11.74
CA PRO A 441 -0.39 15.82 11.24
C PRO A 441 -1.38 16.14 12.37
N PHE A 442 -1.38 15.33 13.43
CA PHE A 442 -2.23 15.58 14.60
C PHE A 442 -1.78 16.85 15.34
N ILE A 443 -0.46 17.05 15.48
CA ILE A 443 0.08 18.22 16.20
C ILE A 443 -0.15 19.51 15.40
N ALA A 444 0.16 19.50 14.10
CA ALA A 444 0.05 20.65 13.22
C ALA A 444 -1.40 21.17 13.09
N ASN A 445 -2.37 20.27 12.93
CA ASN A 445 -3.78 20.65 12.76
C ASN A 445 -4.50 21.06 14.05
N ASN A 446 -3.99 20.71 15.24
CA ASN A 446 -4.77 20.83 16.48
C ASN A 446 -4.12 21.66 17.58
N PHE A 447 -2.86 22.05 17.44
CA PHE A 447 -2.10 22.77 18.46
C PHE A 447 -1.43 24.02 17.88
N LYS A 448 -1.02 24.92 18.77
CA LYS A 448 -0.28 26.12 18.39
C LYS A 448 1.15 25.78 17.97
N VAL A 449 1.76 26.67 17.18
CA VAL A 449 3.13 26.56 16.66
C VAL A 449 4.18 26.27 17.74
N ARG A 450 3.94 26.63 19.01
CA ARG A 450 4.82 26.29 20.14
C ARG A 450 5.07 24.78 20.29
N GLU A 451 4.05 23.95 20.11
CA GLU A 451 4.21 22.49 20.24
C GLU A 451 5.03 21.92 19.06
N ILE A 452 4.84 22.48 17.86
CA ILE A 452 5.65 22.17 16.67
C ILE A 452 7.11 22.55 16.92
N ASN A 453 7.37 23.75 17.45
CA ASN A 453 8.72 24.21 17.79
C ASN A 453 9.42 23.28 18.79
N THR A 454 8.68 22.75 19.76
CA THR A 454 9.21 21.81 20.75
C THR A 454 9.63 20.50 20.08
N MET A 455 8.77 19.94 19.22
CA MET A 455 9.08 18.70 18.49
C MET A 455 10.25 18.87 17.50
N LEU A 456 10.34 20.01 16.80
CA LEU A 456 11.48 20.31 15.93
C LEU A 456 12.78 20.46 16.73
N GLY A 457 12.73 21.14 17.87
CA GLY A 457 13.86 21.25 18.79
C GLY A 457 14.35 19.90 19.29
N ASP A 458 13.42 19.00 19.64
CA ASP A 458 13.75 17.64 20.07
C ASP A 458 14.42 16.85 18.94
N ILE A 459 13.96 16.97 17.68
CA ILE A 459 14.62 16.34 16.53
C ILE A 459 16.04 16.89 16.36
N ILE A 460 16.20 18.22 16.34
CA ILE A 460 17.51 18.87 16.18
C ILE A 460 18.46 18.37 17.27
N SER A 461 18.04 18.39 18.54
CA SER A 461 18.89 17.98 19.67
C SER A 461 19.41 16.54 19.56
N ARG A 462 18.63 15.63 18.97
CA ARG A 462 18.98 14.20 18.83
C ARG A 462 19.86 13.92 17.61
N ILE A 463 19.79 14.77 16.59
CA ILE A 463 20.48 14.61 15.31
C ILE A 463 21.76 15.45 15.24
N SER A 464 21.79 16.62 15.88
CA SER A 464 22.94 17.53 15.85
C SER A 464 24.23 16.81 16.23
N GLY A 465 25.14 16.69 15.27
CA GLY A 465 26.44 16.05 15.45
C GLY A 465 26.54 14.59 14.97
N ARG A 466 25.49 14.03 14.35
CA ARG A 466 25.53 12.69 13.76
C ARG A 466 25.66 12.71 12.24
N THR A 467 26.36 11.70 11.69
CA THR A 467 26.59 11.53 10.25
C THR A 467 25.46 10.76 9.54
N ASP A 468 24.52 10.18 10.27
CA ASP A 468 23.40 9.36 9.77
C ASP A 468 22.16 10.19 9.37
N CYS A 469 22.22 11.52 9.49
CA CYS A 469 21.13 12.44 9.16
C CYS A 469 20.63 12.29 7.70
N GLU A 470 21.50 11.90 6.77
CA GLU A 470 21.15 11.73 5.35
C GLU A 470 20.11 10.61 5.11
N ASN A 471 20.05 9.61 6.00
CA ASN A 471 19.10 8.49 5.87
C ASN A 471 17.64 8.93 6.08
N TYR A 472 17.42 10.08 6.73
CA TYR A 472 16.11 10.55 7.18
C TYR A 472 15.57 11.74 6.37
N VAL A 473 16.26 12.11 5.29
CA VAL A 473 15.92 13.29 4.48
C VAL A 473 14.48 13.25 3.98
N ASN A 474 13.99 12.09 3.56
CA ASN A 474 12.61 11.95 3.06
C ASN A 474 11.57 12.16 4.18
N GLN A 475 11.82 11.65 5.37
CA GLN A 475 10.97 11.82 6.53
C GLN A 475 10.94 13.29 6.96
N PHE A 476 12.08 13.99 6.94
CA PHE A 476 12.12 15.42 7.23
C PHE A 476 11.38 16.24 6.18
N LYS A 477 11.52 15.91 4.89
CA LYS A 477 10.71 16.52 3.82
C LYS A 477 9.22 16.35 4.10
N ASN A 478 8.77 15.15 4.46
CA ASN A 478 7.37 14.89 4.80
C ASN A 478 6.91 15.70 6.02
N ILE A 479 7.74 15.80 7.06
CA ILE A 479 7.44 16.62 8.24
C ILE A 479 7.26 18.10 7.86
N VAL A 480 8.18 18.67 7.08
CA VAL A 480 8.04 20.08 6.62
C VAL A 480 6.77 20.22 5.80
N LYS A 481 6.49 19.28 4.90
CA LYS A 481 5.28 19.28 4.07
C LYS A 481 4.02 19.36 4.92
N ILE A 482 3.92 18.50 5.93
CA ILE A 482 2.77 18.44 6.84
C ILE A 482 2.63 19.75 7.60
N ILE A 483 3.71 20.23 8.23
CA ILE A 483 3.70 21.48 9.00
C ILE A 483 3.20 22.64 8.12
N VAL A 484 3.76 22.77 6.93
CA VAL A 484 3.47 23.88 6.03
C VAL A 484 2.04 23.82 5.45
N GLN A 485 1.48 22.62 5.26
CA GLN A 485 0.13 22.44 4.72
C GLN A 485 -0.97 22.61 5.78
N ASP A 486 -0.70 22.23 7.02
CA ASP A 486 -1.72 22.03 8.05
C ASP A 486 -1.70 23.10 9.15
N VAL A 487 -0.68 23.97 9.20
CA VAL A 487 -0.60 25.05 10.19
C VAL A 487 -1.59 26.18 9.92
N GLU A 488 -2.34 26.59 10.95
CA GLU A 488 -3.28 27.72 10.88
C GLU A 488 -2.58 29.08 10.66
N ASP A 489 -1.45 29.32 11.35
CA ASP A 489 -0.69 30.58 11.32
C ASP A 489 0.71 30.37 10.74
N PHE A 490 0.80 30.55 9.42
CA PHE A 490 2.04 30.38 8.67
C PHE A 490 3.10 31.43 9.03
N GLU A 491 2.71 32.65 9.39
CA GLU A 491 3.65 33.71 9.76
C GLU A 491 4.32 33.40 11.11
N ALA A 492 3.56 32.91 12.08
CA ALA A 492 4.10 32.48 13.36
C ALA A 492 5.11 31.32 13.25
N LEU A 493 5.09 30.54 12.16
CA LEU A 493 6.07 29.48 11.91
C LEU A 493 7.48 30.02 11.66
N PHE A 494 7.63 31.17 11.01
CA PHE A 494 8.94 31.80 10.78
C PHE A 494 9.50 32.48 12.03
N MET A 495 8.64 32.71 13.02
CA MET A 495 9.02 33.33 14.29
C MET A 495 9.50 32.33 15.34
N VAL A 496 9.38 31.02 15.08
CA VAL A 496 9.82 30.02 16.05
C VAL A 496 11.30 29.66 15.87
N ASP A 497 11.99 29.54 17.00
CA ASP A 497 13.45 29.39 17.05
C ASP A 497 13.98 28.16 16.30
N ASN A 498 13.25 27.05 16.30
CA ASN A 498 13.74 25.77 15.75
C ASN A 498 13.32 25.50 14.30
N PHE A 499 12.49 26.35 13.66
CA PHE A 499 12.03 26.07 12.30
C PHE A 499 13.14 26.27 11.26
N LEU A 500 13.79 27.44 11.23
CA LEU A 500 14.90 27.69 10.30
C LEU A 500 16.10 26.75 10.57
N PRO A 501 16.53 26.53 11.83
CA PRO A 501 17.58 25.55 12.13
C PRO A 501 17.24 24.11 11.71
N PHE A 502 15.96 23.74 11.69
CA PHE A 502 15.53 22.45 11.15
C PHE A 502 15.76 22.37 9.64
N LEU A 503 15.52 23.45 8.89
CA LEU A 503 15.82 23.51 7.45
C LEU A 503 17.32 23.43 7.16
N ASP A 504 18.15 23.89 8.09
CA ASP A 504 19.61 23.78 7.97
C ASP A 504 20.13 22.34 8.07
N LEU A 505 19.33 21.40 8.58
CA LEU A 505 19.69 19.97 8.60
C LEU A 505 19.79 19.37 7.19
N PHE A 506 19.14 19.95 6.18
CA PHE A 506 19.21 19.49 4.81
C PHE A 506 20.55 19.87 4.18
N GLN A 507 21.57 19.00 4.22
CA GLN A 507 22.91 19.38 3.70
C GLN A 507 22.98 19.45 2.16
N GLN A 508 22.16 18.67 1.46
CA GLN A 508 22.17 18.61 0.00
C GLN A 508 21.40 19.79 -0.62
N GLU A 509 22.05 20.54 -1.52
CA GLU A 509 21.47 21.73 -2.16
C GLU A 509 20.17 21.42 -2.92
N ILE A 510 20.14 20.33 -3.70
CA ILE A 510 18.94 19.89 -4.44
C ILE A 510 17.75 19.71 -3.50
N VAL A 511 18.00 19.11 -2.33
CA VAL A 511 16.96 18.87 -1.33
C VAL A 511 16.50 20.18 -0.69
N LYS A 512 17.43 21.10 -0.37
CA LYS A 512 17.07 22.43 0.13
C LYS A 512 16.15 23.16 -0.83
N VAL A 513 16.45 23.13 -2.12
CA VAL A 513 15.65 23.77 -3.18
C VAL A 513 14.23 23.20 -3.21
N GLU A 514 14.08 21.87 -3.20
CA GLU A 514 12.75 21.22 -3.16
C GLU A 514 11.93 21.62 -1.92
N VAL A 515 12.57 21.66 -0.74
CA VAL A 515 11.92 22.04 0.52
C VAL A 515 11.54 23.53 0.50
N CYS A 516 12.41 24.41 0.03
CA CYS A 516 12.13 25.85 -0.12
C CYS A 516 10.96 26.06 -1.09
N LYS A 517 10.94 25.34 -2.22
CA LYS A 517 9.86 25.39 -3.21
C LYS A 517 8.54 24.99 -2.58
N MET A 518 8.53 23.93 -1.76
CA MET A 518 7.36 23.47 -1.04
C MET A 518 6.84 24.49 -0.03
N ILE A 519 7.72 25.08 0.78
CA ILE A 519 7.38 26.13 1.76
C ILE A 519 6.75 27.34 1.05
N LEU A 520 7.44 27.88 0.05
CA LEU A 520 7.03 29.10 -0.66
C LEU A 520 5.76 28.91 -1.49
N THR A 521 5.51 27.70 -2.01
CA THR A 521 4.27 27.38 -2.73
C THR A 521 3.05 27.35 -1.80
N CYS A 522 3.24 27.05 -0.52
CA CYS A 522 2.15 26.96 0.45
C CYS A 522 1.81 28.31 1.11
N CYS A 523 2.59 29.36 0.85
CA CYS A 523 2.19 30.75 1.08
C CYS A 523 0.99 31.10 0.19
N LYS A 524 -0.21 30.57 0.45
CA LYS A 524 -1.40 30.73 -0.39
C LYS A 524 -2.31 31.87 0.05
N ASN A 525 -2.35 32.19 1.35
CA ASN A 525 -3.24 33.23 1.88
C ASN A 525 -2.92 34.61 1.28
N ASP A 526 -3.94 35.35 0.83
CA ASP A 526 -3.80 36.72 0.31
C ASP A 526 -3.42 37.76 1.38
N ALA A 527 -3.15 37.30 2.62
CA ALA A 527 -2.65 38.12 3.69
C ALA A 527 -1.30 38.75 3.28
N LYS A 528 -1.19 40.04 3.60
CA LYS A 528 0.04 40.78 3.37
C LYS A 528 0.98 40.56 4.54
N ILE A 529 2.25 40.33 4.22
CA ILE A 529 3.30 40.08 5.19
C ILE A 529 4.01 41.40 5.47
N THR A 530 3.91 41.86 6.71
CA THR A 530 4.44 43.16 7.14
C THR A 530 5.69 43.06 8.00
N ASP A 531 5.96 41.89 8.59
CA ASP A 531 7.05 41.74 9.54
C ASP A 531 8.43 41.61 8.84
N PRO A 532 9.40 42.51 9.14
CA PRO A 532 10.72 42.49 8.51
C PRO A 532 11.52 41.19 8.68
N MET A 533 11.37 40.48 9.80
CA MET A 533 12.08 39.21 10.06
C MET A 533 11.55 38.09 9.17
N ILE A 534 10.23 38.03 9.01
CA ILE A 534 9.57 37.07 8.10
C ILE A 534 9.96 37.41 6.66
N ILE A 535 9.94 38.69 6.29
CA ILE A 535 10.32 39.14 4.95
C ILE A 535 11.77 38.74 4.63
N SER A 536 12.69 38.96 5.56
CA SER A 536 14.10 38.54 5.40
C SER A 536 14.23 37.03 5.23
N SER A 537 13.51 36.25 6.04
CA SER A 537 13.51 34.78 5.96
C SER A 537 12.96 34.27 4.63
N LEU A 538 11.83 34.83 4.17
CA LEU A 538 11.25 34.49 2.87
C LEU A 538 12.15 34.90 1.71
N SER A 539 12.82 36.05 1.82
CA SER A 539 13.77 36.53 0.82
C SER A 539 14.97 35.60 0.71
N PHE A 540 15.50 35.11 1.84
CA PHE A 540 16.55 34.10 1.87
C PHE A 540 16.11 32.79 1.19
N LEU A 541 14.90 32.29 1.48
CA LEU A 541 14.38 31.09 0.80
C LEU A 541 14.19 31.31 -0.71
N CYS A 542 13.76 32.50 -1.13
CA CYS A 542 13.67 32.86 -2.55
C CYS A 542 15.05 32.92 -3.22
N SER A 543 16.09 33.39 -2.53
CA SER A 543 17.47 33.36 -3.03
C SER A 543 17.95 31.95 -3.27
N ILE A 544 17.68 31.01 -2.35
CA ILE A 544 18.02 29.59 -2.56
C ILE A 544 17.35 29.03 -3.83
N LEU A 545 16.09 29.39 -4.10
CA LEU A 545 15.42 28.96 -5.33
C LEU A 545 16.03 29.61 -6.58
N HIS A 546 16.34 30.90 -6.52
CA HIS A 546 16.95 31.61 -7.64
C HIS A 546 18.34 31.05 -7.98
N ASP A 547 19.16 30.81 -6.96
CA ASP A 547 20.54 30.35 -7.13
C ASP A 547 20.63 28.91 -7.67
N SER A 548 19.51 28.17 -7.60
CA SER A 548 19.37 26.86 -8.24
C SER A 548 19.12 26.91 -9.76
N VAL A 549 18.81 28.08 -10.31
CA VAL A 549 18.53 28.27 -11.74
C VAL A 549 19.84 28.47 -12.49
N ASP A 550 20.14 27.54 -13.40
CA ASP A 550 21.32 27.58 -14.26
C ASP A 550 20.95 27.54 -15.76
N ALA A 551 21.96 27.60 -16.63
CA ALA A 551 21.76 27.58 -18.08
C ALA A 551 21.16 26.25 -18.63
N LEU A 552 21.12 25.20 -17.82
CA LEU A 552 20.58 23.89 -18.18
C LEU A 552 19.17 23.66 -17.61
N THR A 553 18.66 24.61 -16.84
CA THR A 553 17.34 24.53 -16.21
C THR A 553 16.23 24.57 -17.27
N PRO A 554 15.27 23.63 -17.26
CA PRO A 554 14.16 23.63 -18.22
C PRO A 554 13.31 24.90 -18.12
N ASP A 555 12.84 25.40 -19.26
CA ASP A 555 11.99 26.61 -19.33
C ASP A 555 10.74 26.52 -18.41
N ASP A 556 10.16 25.34 -18.27
CA ASP A 556 8.99 25.13 -17.42
C ASP A 556 9.33 25.25 -15.92
N GLU A 557 10.50 24.78 -15.48
CA GLU A 557 10.96 24.97 -14.11
C GLU A 557 11.32 26.42 -13.83
N LEU A 558 11.98 27.10 -14.77
CA LEU A 558 12.30 28.53 -14.67
C LEU A 558 11.02 29.37 -14.54
N ARG A 559 9.97 29.05 -15.33
CA ARG A 559 8.66 29.68 -15.21
C ARG A 559 8.02 29.44 -13.84
N GLN A 560 8.10 28.20 -13.34
CA GLN A 560 7.52 27.86 -12.05
C GLN A 560 8.21 28.60 -10.89
N ILE A 561 9.54 28.64 -10.88
CA ILE A 561 10.34 29.36 -9.87
C ILE A 561 10.03 30.86 -9.94
N GLY A 562 10.00 31.44 -11.15
CA GLY A 562 9.64 32.83 -11.35
C GLY A 562 8.23 33.17 -10.82
N GLN A 563 7.24 32.32 -11.07
CA GLN A 563 5.89 32.49 -10.52
C GLN A 563 5.85 32.46 -8.99
N ILE A 564 6.60 31.54 -8.36
CA ILE A 564 6.67 31.44 -6.89
C ILE A 564 7.28 32.71 -6.30
N ILE A 565 8.41 33.18 -6.84
CA ILE A 565 9.09 34.40 -6.36
C ILE A 565 8.17 35.63 -6.56
N CYS A 566 7.53 35.75 -7.72
CA CYS A 566 6.56 36.83 -7.98
C CYS A 566 5.40 36.82 -6.97
N ASN A 567 4.88 35.64 -6.61
CA ASN A 567 3.80 35.53 -5.63
C ASN A 567 4.23 36.02 -4.25
N ILE A 568 5.47 35.76 -3.83
CA ILE A 568 6.01 36.27 -2.56
C ILE A 568 6.21 37.78 -2.61
N ILE A 569 6.82 38.32 -3.67
CA ILE A 569 7.01 39.76 -3.86
C ILE A 569 5.67 40.51 -3.81
N ARG A 570 4.60 39.93 -4.36
CA ARG A 570 3.25 40.51 -4.31
C ARG A 570 2.67 40.63 -2.91
N LYS A 571 3.13 39.81 -1.96
CA LYS A 571 2.59 39.73 -0.59
C LYS A 571 3.32 40.60 0.41
N ILE A 572 4.57 40.95 0.12
CA ILE A 572 5.39 41.77 1.00
C ILE A 572 4.89 43.22 0.96
N ASP A 573 4.47 43.73 2.11
CA ASP A 573 3.95 45.10 2.25
C ASP A 573 4.45 45.74 3.55
N TYR A 574 5.28 46.76 3.44
CA TYR A 574 5.75 47.59 4.56
C TYR A 574 4.74 48.68 4.96
N GLY A 575 3.53 48.66 4.39
CA GLY A 575 2.45 49.57 4.71
C GLY A 575 2.73 50.99 4.20
N ARG A 576 2.80 51.96 5.11
CA ARG A 576 3.06 53.37 4.76
C ARG A 576 4.54 53.73 4.67
N ASP A 577 5.43 52.79 4.98
CA ASP A 577 6.86 53.01 4.82
C ASP A 577 7.27 52.75 3.36
N PHE A 578 6.99 53.74 2.52
CA PHE A 578 7.26 53.69 1.08
C PHE A 578 8.77 53.61 0.78
N GLU A 579 9.63 54.14 1.64
CA GLU A 579 11.08 54.09 1.48
C GLU A 579 11.59 52.67 1.72
N GLN A 580 11.12 52.01 2.78
CA GLN A 580 11.46 50.62 3.06
C GLN A 580 10.93 49.67 1.98
N GLN A 581 9.70 49.90 1.48
CA GLN A 581 9.15 49.14 0.35
C GLN A 581 9.99 49.30 -0.93
N LEU A 582 10.45 50.52 -1.23
CA LEU A 582 11.27 50.78 -2.40
C LEU A 582 12.66 50.14 -2.26
N ASN A 583 13.27 50.22 -1.08
CA ASN A 583 14.55 49.56 -0.79
C ASN A 583 14.45 48.04 -1.00
N PHE A 584 13.37 47.42 -0.53
CA PHE A 584 13.11 46.00 -0.78
C PHE A 584 13.01 45.67 -2.28
N TYR A 585 12.31 46.48 -3.09
CA TYR A 585 12.24 46.25 -4.53
C TYR A 585 13.59 46.40 -5.24
N VAL A 586 14.44 47.33 -4.79
CA VAL A 586 15.80 47.51 -5.31
C VAL A 586 16.67 46.29 -4.96
N GLU A 587 16.58 45.80 -3.73
CA GLU A 587 17.29 44.60 -3.28
C GLU A 587 16.82 43.36 -4.05
N ALA A 588 15.50 43.14 -4.16
CA ALA A 588 14.93 42.05 -4.93
C ALA A 588 15.34 42.09 -6.42
N ARG A 589 15.44 43.28 -7.02
CA ARG A 589 15.95 43.44 -8.38
C ARG A 589 17.41 43.03 -8.50
N GLY A 590 18.23 43.33 -7.51
CA GLY A 590 19.64 42.92 -7.46
C GLY A 590 19.80 41.41 -7.31
N SER A 591 19.03 40.81 -6.39
CA SER A 591 19.13 39.38 -6.07
C SER A 591 18.49 38.47 -7.12
N PHE A 592 17.48 38.92 -7.87
CA PHE A 592 16.70 38.08 -8.82
C PHE A 592 16.86 38.50 -10.29
N ALA A 593 18.02 39.07 -10.65
CA ALA A 593 18.24 39.67 -11.97
C ALA A 593 18.12 38.69 -13.16
N ASN A 594 18.27 37.39 -12.93
CA ASN A 594 18.29 36.38 -13.99
C ASN A 594 16.89 35.90 -14.43
N ILE A 595 15.82 36.34 -13.75
CA ILE A 595 14.45 35.89 -14.02
C ILE A 595 13.60 37.06 -14.54
N ASP A 596 13.36 37.10 -15.85
CA ASP A 596 12.61 38.18 -16.52
C ASP A 596 11.21 38.42 -15.93
N SER A 597 10.51 37.35 -15.56
CA SER A 597 9.17 37.46 -14.98
C SER A 597 9.14 38.22 -13.66
N VAL A 598 10.19 38.08 -12.84
CA VAL A 598 10.37 38.79 -11.57
C VAL A 598 10.68 40.26 -11.82
N LEU A 599 11.53 40.57 -12.79
CA LEU A 599 11.83 41.95 -13.19
C LEU A 599 10.58 42.69 -13.68
N ILE A 600 9.77 42.04 -14.51
CA ILE A 600 8.51 42.62 -15.00
C ILE A 600 7.57 42.92 -13.83
N GLU A 601 7.42 41.99 -12.88
CA GLU A 601 6.58 42.18 -11.70
C GLU A 601 7.08 43.34 -10.82
N LEU A 602 8.40 43.42 -10.57
CA LEU A 602 9.00 44.52 -9.79
C LEU A 602 8.77 45.89 -10.43
N ILE A 603 8.87 45.99 -11.76
CA ILE A 603 8.56 47.23 -12.50
C ILE A 603 7.09 47.61 -12.30
N GLN A 604 6.18 46.65 -12.42
CA GLN A 604 4.74 46.88 -12.22
C GLN A 604 4.44 47.34 -10.78
N LYS A 605 5.05 46.70 -9.78
CA LYS A 605 4.89 47.06 -8.36
C LYS A 605 5.48 48.42 -8.01
N THR A 606 6.65 48.75 -8.56
CA THR A 606 7.27 50.08 -8.39
C THR A 606 6.39 51.17 -9.01
N ASN A 607 5.85 50.93 -10.21
CA ASN A 607 4.91 51.87 -10.85
C ASN A 607 3.61 52.04 -10.06
N PHE A 608 3.10 50.97 -9.45
CA PHE A 608 1.95 51.04 -8.56
C PHE A 608 2.27 51.87 -7.31
N LEU A 609 3.41 51.63 -6.66
CA LEU A 609 3.89 52.40 -5.50
C LEU A 609 3.96 53.89 -5.80
N MET A 610 4.53 54.27 -6.95
CA MET A 610 4.60 55.66 -7.40
C MET A 610 3.21 56.29 -7.58
N ARG A 611 2.23 55.55 -8.11
CA ARG A 611 0.85 56.03 -8.23
C ARG A 611 0.19 56.25 -6.87
N THR A 612 0.41 55.35 -5.92
CA THR A 612 -0.12 55.47 -4.56
C THR A 612 0.48 56.68 -3.85
N LEU A 613 1.80 56.86 -3.92
CA LEU A 613 2.50 58.06 -3.44
C LEU A 613 1.94 59.35 -4.05
N ALA A 614 1.73 59.38 -5.36
CA ALA A 614 1.17 60.53 -6.07
C ALA A 614 -0.30 60.85 -5.69
N SER A 615 -1.06 59.87 -5.20
CA SER A 615 -2.44 60.08 -4.72
C SER A 615 -2.56 60.47 -3.25
N GLU A 616 -1.52 60.23 -2.45
CA GLU A 616 -1.46 60.60 -1.02
C GLU A 616 -0.74 61.94 -0.76
N LEU A 617 -0.07 62.49 -1.77
CA LEU A 617 0.45 63.86 -1.77
C LEU A 617 -0.71 64.86 -1.98
N PRO A 618 -0.87 65.87 -1.11
CA PRO A 618 -1.98 66.83 -1.18
C PRO A 618 -1.97 67.72 -2.42
#